data_AF-A0A1J5QAZ5-F1
#
_entry.id   AF-A0A1J5QAZ5-F1
#
_cell.length_a   1.000
_cell.length_b   1.000
_cell.length_c   1.000
_cell.angle_alpha   90.00
_cell.angle_beta   90.00
_cell.angle_gamma   90.00
#
_symmetry.space_group_name_H-M   'P 1'
#
loop_
_entity.id
_entity.type
_entity.pdbx_description
1 polymer ?
#
loop_
_entity_poly.entity_id
_entity_poly.type
_entity_poly.pdbx_seq_one_letter_code
_entity_poly.pdbx_strand_id
1 'polypeptide(L)' 'MLKAGNLLYRAHVGEYAGQHFGKIVKITESEVDLRELVQDATGDWVEHPATLQLQESTQ' A
#
# COMPACT_ATOMS: atom_id res chain seq x y z
N MET A 1 7.73 3.20 -8.76
CA MET A 1 6.41 3.49 -9.38
C MET A 1 5.49 2.34 -9.02
N LEU A 2 4.24 2.61 -8.61
CA LEU A 2 3.26 1.56 -8.34
C LEU A 2 2.47 1.22 -9.61
N LYS A 3 2.27 -0.07 -9.88
CA LYS A 3 1.48 -0.54 -11.03
C LYS A 3 0.14 -1.08 -10.53
N ALA A 4 -0.96 -0.51 -11.01
CA ALA A 4 -2.32 -1.02 -10.80
C ALA A 4 -2.97 -1.21 -12.17
N GLY A 5 -3.15 -2.48 -12.59
CA GLY A 5 -3.55 -2.79 -13.96
C GLY A 5 -2.50 -2.32 -14.99
N ASN A 6 -2.90 -1.45 -15.92
CA ASN A 6 -2.03 -0.88 -16.97
C ASN A 6 -1.52 0.54 -16.65
N LEU A 7 -1.80 1.07 -15.45
CA LEU A 7 -1.43 2.43 -15.06
C LEU A 7 -0.24 2.43 -14.11
N LEU A 8 0.69 3.36 -14.35
CA LEU A 8 1.84 3.64 -13.49
C LEU A 8 1.54 4.89 -12.67
N TYR A 9 1.57 4.75 -11.35
CA TYR A 9 1.38 5.85 -10.41
C TYR A 9 2.70 6.17 -9.69
N ARG A 10 2.98 7.46 -9.55
CA ARG A 10 4.00 7.95 -8.62
C ARG A 10 3.35 8.07 -7.25
N ALA A 11 3.90 7.36 -6.27
CA ALA A 11 3.36 7.31 -4.92
C ALA A 11 4.16 8.21 -3.98
N HIS A 12 3.48 8.85 -3.04
CA HIS A 12 4.07 9.67 -1.99
C HIS A 12 3.57 9.24 -0.61
N VAL A 13 4.39 9.47 0.42
CA VAL A 13 3.98 9.26 1.81
C VAL A 13 2.76 10.14 2.12
N GLY A 14 1.74 9.54 2.72
CA GLY A 14 0.46 10.17 3.03
C GLY A 14 -0.65 9.94 2.01
N GLU A 15 -0.33 9.47 0.80
CA GLU A 15 -1.31 9.02 -0.18
C GLU A 15 -1.88 7.64 0.18
N TYR A 16 -2.83 7.14 -0.61
CA TYR A 16 -3.53 5.88 -0.36
C TYR A 16 -3.29 4.86 -1.46
N ALA A 17 -3.06 3.61 -1.08
CA ALA A 17 -2.85 2.47 -1.98
C ALA A 17 -3.27 1.15 -1.31
N GLY A 18 -3.15 0.02 -2.02
CA GLY A 18 -3.51 -1.30 -1.47
C GLY A 18 -4.98 -1.66 -1.63
N GLN A 19 -5.35 -2.85 -1.17
CA GLN A 19 -6.71 -3.40 -1.35
C GLN A 19 -7.71 -2.79 -0.38
N HIS A 20 -7.25 -2.32 0.78
CA HIS A 20 -8.10 -1.77 1.84
C HIS A 20 -7.87 -0.27 2.07
N PHE A 21 -7.54 0.47 1.00
CA PHE A 21 -7.29 1.92 1.07
C PHE A 21 -6.28 2.29 2.16
N GLY A 22 -5.14 1.60 2.17
CA GLY A 22 -4.07 1.83 3.13
C GLY A 22 -3.35 3.15 2.90
N LYS A 23 -3.12 3.90 3.97
CA LYS A 23 -2.31 5.11 3.92
C LYS A 23 -0.83 4.73 3.84
N ILE A 24 -0.11 5.27 2.87
CA ILE A 24 1.32 5.09 2.73
C ILE A 24 2.03 5.78 3.89
N VAL A 25 2.76 5.00 4.68
CA VAL A 25 3.53 5.51 5.81
C VAL A 25 5.03 5.56 5.53
N LYS A 26 5.51 4.73 4.59
CA LYS A 26 6.92 4.71 4.17
C LYS A 26 7.05 4.17 2.75
N ILE A 27 8.02 4.71 2.02
CA ILE A 27 8.41 4.23 0.70
C ILE A 27 9.92 3.99 0.74
N THR A 28 10.35 2.82 0.28
CA THR A 28 11.77 2.50 0.03
C THR A 28 11.97 2.22 -1.45
N GLU A 29 13.19 1.82 -1.82
CA GLU A 29 13.49 1.40 -3.19
C GLU A 29 12.78 0.10 -3.57
N SER A 30 12.56 -0.81 -2.61
CA SER A 30 12.03 -2.16 -2.85
C SER A 30 10.59 -2.37 -2.37
N GLU A 31 10.07 -1.52 -1.50
CA GLU A 31 8.74 -1.74 -0.91
C GLU A 31 8.04 -0.44 -0.50
N VAL A 32 6.73 -0.56 -0.29
CA VAL A 32 5.87 0.49 0.25
C VAL A 32 5.14 -0.07 1.46
N ASP A 33 5.32 0.58 2.61
CA ASP A 33 4.59 0.23 3.83
C ASP A 33 3.33 1.06 3.95
N LEU A 34 2.24 0.38 4.28
CA LEU A 34 0.89 0.91 4.41
C LEU A 34 0.36 0.67 5.82
N ARG A 35 -0.51 1.58 6.27
CA ARG A 35 -1.47 1.31 7.36
C ARG A 35 -2.87 1.26 6.78
N GLU A 36 -3.49 0.09 6.86
CA GLU A 36 -4.87 -0.15 6.47
C GLU A 36 -5.78 -0.11 7.70
N LEU A 37 -7.05 0.23 7.50
CA LEU A 37 -8.09 0.02 8.50
C LEU A 37 -8.90 -1.19 8.05
N VAL A 38 -8.83 -2.26 8.82
CA VAL A 38 -9.59 -3.49 8.55
C VAL A 38 -10.51 -3.76 9.73
N GLN A 39 -11.63 -4.41 9.44
CA GLN A 39 -12.53 -4.86 10.49
C GLN A 39 -12.06 -6.23 10.98
N ASP A 40 -11.93 -6.40 12.29
CA ASP A 40 -11.59 -7.69 12.90
C ASP A 40 -12.82 -8.60 13.01
N ALA A 41 -12.62 -9.80 13.58
CA ALA A 41 -13.69 -10.79 13.74
C ALA A 41 -14.80 -10.36 14.73
N THR A 42 -14.54 -9.39 15.61
CA THR A 42 -15.53 -8.85 16.55
C THR A 42 -16.27 -7.65 16.00
N GLY A 43 -15.84 -7.13 14.85
CA GLY A 43 -16.44 -5.98 14.17
C GLY A 43 -15.75 -4.66 14.46
N ASP A 44 -14.64 -4.68 15.22
CA ASP A 44 -13.89 -3.48 15.56
C ASP A 44 -12.94 -3.10 14.41
N TRP A 45 -12.76 -1.79 14.22
CA TRP A 45 -11.80 -1.27 13.25
C TRP A 45 -10.42 -1.21 13.87
N VAL A 46 -9.47 -1.90 13.25
CA VAL A 46 -8.09 -1.97 13.72
C VAL A 46 -7.13 -1.52 12.63
N GLU A 47 -6.01 -0.93 13.04
CA GLU A 47 -4.91 -0.66 12.12
C GLU A 47 -4.20 -1.97 11.78
N HIS A 48 -4.03 -2.23 10.49
CA HIS A 48 -3.31 -3.39 9.98
C HIS A 48 -2.09 -2.93 9.16
N PRO A 49 -0.87 -3.35 9.53
CA PRO A 49 0.31 -3.09 8.70
C PRO A 49 0.26 -3.96 7.46
N ALA A 50 0.43 -3.36 6.28
CA ALA A 50 0.55 -4.08 5.02
C ALA A 50 1.77 -3.56 4.24
N THR A 51 2.42 -4.44 3.49
CA THR A 51 3.59 -4.08 2.67
C THR A 51 3.33 -4.49 1.22
N LEU A 52 3.53 -3.55 0.31
CA LEU A 52 3.53 -3.80 -1.13
C LEU A 52 4.98 -3.89 -1.61
N GLN A 53 5.37 -5.03 -2.15
CA GLN A 53 6.68 -5.19 -2.79
C GLN A 53 6.68 -4.48 -4.15
N LEU A 54 7.66 -3.61 -4.35
CA LEU A 54 7.91 -2.96 -5.63
C LEU A 54 8.63 -3.95 -6.53
N GLN A 55 7.95 -4.35 -7.60
CA GLN A 55 8.59 -5.14 -8.64
C GLN A 55 9.38 -4.19 -9.55
N GLU A 56 10.67 -4.50 -9.73
CA GLU A 56 11.45 -3.89 -10.79
C GLU A 56 10.80 -4.28 -12.12
N SER A 57 10.45 -3.28 -12.93
CA SER A 57 10.01 -3.52 -14.29
C SER A 57 11.24 -3.94 -15.11
N THR A 58 11.48 -5.25 -15.22
CA THR A 58 12.38 -5.78 -16.25
C THR A 58 11.74 -5.46 -17.59
N GLN A 59 12.34 -4.50 -18.32
CA GLN A 59 12.01 -4.25 -19.73
C GLN A 59 12.35 -5.45 -20.60
#